data_AF-A0A538CX42-F1
#
_entry.id   AF-A0A538CX42-F1
#
_cell.length_a   1.000
_cell.length_b   1.000
_cell.length_c   1.000
_cell.angle_alpha   90.00
_cell.angle_beta   90.00
_cell.angle_gamma   90.00
#
_symmetry.space_group_name_H-M   'P 1'
#
loop_
_entity.id
_entity.type
_entity.pdbx_description
1 polymer ?
#
loop_
_entity_poly.entity_id
_entity_poly.type
_entity_poly.pdbx_seq_one_letter_code
_entity_poly.pdbx_strand_id
1 'polypeptide(L)' 'MNSILLWVVVVVALGFDFTNGFHDTANAVATSVSTRALTPRTAVFVAAVANLAGAFVTTAVAKTVGKGIIDTGLATEKTV' A
#
# COMPACT_ATOMS: atom_id res chain seq x y z
N MET A 1 6.83 23.32 4.28
CA MET A 1 5.67 22.52 4.74
C MET A 1 5.65 22.58 6.26
N ASN A 2 4.54 22.94 6.90
CA ASN A 2 4.45 22.87 8.37
C ASN A 2 4.63 21.40 8.75
N SER A 3 5.60 21.01 9.59
CA SER A 3 5.92 19.59 9.88
C SER A 3 4.69 18.78 10.30
N ILE A 4 3.71 19.47 10.88
CA ILE A 4 2.37 18.97 11.21
C ILE A 4 1.65 18.36 9.99
N LEU A 5 1.67 19.01 8.83
CA LEU A 5 0.97 18.53 7.63
C LEU A 5 1.60 17.23 7.10
N LEU A 6 2.93 17.14 7.13
CA LEU A 6 3.63 15.91 6.72
C LEU A 6 3.26 14.75 7.63
N TRP A 7 3.25 14.96 8.95
CA TRP A 7 2.82 13.94 9.91
C TRP A 7 1.37 13.51 9.70
N VAL A 8 0.46 14.45 9.40
CA VAL A 8 -0.94 14.13 9.09
C VAL A 8 -1.03 13.24 7.84
N VAL A 9 -0.33 13.60 6.77
CA VAL A 9 -0.31 12.80 5.53
C VAL A 9 0.23 11.39 5.77
N VAL A 10 1.32 11.25 6.54
CA VAL A 10 1.89 9.94 6.88
C VAL A 10 0.90 9.08 7.67
N VAL A 11 0.24 9.64 8.68
CA VAL A 11 -0.75 8.90 9.50
C VAL A 11 -1.93 8.45 8.64
N VAL A 12 -2.44 9.33 7.77
CA VAL A 12 -3.55 8.99 6.85
C VAL A 12 -3.13 7.92 5.85
N ALA A 13 -1.93 8.03 5.26
CA ALA A 13 -1.40 7.06 4.31
C ALA A 13 -1.25 5.68 4.97
N LEU A 14 -0.67 5.60 6.18
CA LEU A 14 -0.55 4.35 6.92
C LEU A 14 -1.91 3.72 7.26
N GLY A 15 -2.89 4.54 7.65
CA GLY A 15 -4.26 4.04 7.92
C GLY A 15 -4.97 3.52 6.67
N PHE A 16 -4.79 4.20 5.54
CA PHE A 16 -5.29 3.77 4.24
C PHE A 16 -4.64 2.46 3.78
N ASP A 17 -3.31 2.36 3.84
CA ASP A 17 -2.55 1.17 3.47
C ASP A 17 -2.92 -0.05 4.33
N PHE A 18 -3.10 0.16 5.64
CA PHE A 18 -3.58 -0.90 6.54
C PHE A 18 -4.94 -1.41 6.08
N THR A 19 -5.90 -0.52 5.84
CA THR A 19 -7.27 -0.87 5.43
C THR A 19 -7.29 -1.56 4.06
N ASN A 20 -6.50 -1.10 3.10
CA ASN A 20 -6.35 -1.75 1.80
C ASN A 20 -5.77 -3.16 1.95
N GLY A 21 -4.77 -3.34 2.81
CA GLY A 21 -4.16 -4.65 3.07
C GLY A 21 -5.15 -5.72 3.55
N PHE A 22 -6.15 -5.37 4.37
CA PHE A 22 -7.21 -6.32 4.78
C PHE A 22 -8.11 -6.73 3.62
N HIS A 23 -8.52 -5.77 2.80
CA HIS A 23 -9.37 -6.03 1.64
C HIS A 23 -8.63 -6.89 0.60
N ASP A 24 -7.37 -6.59 0.34
CA ASP A 24 -6.54 -7.34 -0.61
C ASP A 24 -6.21 -8.75 -0.09
N THR A 25 -6.01 -8.90 1.23
CA THR A 25 -5.82 -10.21 1.84
C THR A 25 -7.05 -11.10 1.65
N ALA A 26 -8.27 -10.56 1.81
CA ALA A 26 -9.49 -11.33 1.58
C ALA A 26 -9.57 -11.86 0.13
N ASN A 27 -9.21 -11.01 -0.84
CA ASN A 27 -9.20 -11.38 -2.26
C ASN A 27 -8.10 -12.40 -2.60
N ALA A 28 -6.90 -12.25 -2.04
CA ALA A 28 -5.76 -13.14 -2.29
C ALA A 28 -5.91 -14.52 -1.61
N VAL A 29 -6.60 -14.57 -0.46
CA VAL A 29 -6.71 -15.77 0.39
C VAL A 29 -7.98 -16.59 0.09
N ALA A 30 -9.03 -15.97 -0.48
CA ALA A 30 -10.31 -16.63 -0.73
C ALA A 30 -10.19 -17.94 -1.51
N THR A 31 -9.41 -17.97 -2.60
CA THR A 31 -9.27 -19.16 -3.46
C THR A 31 -8.47 -20.27 -2.79
N SER A 32 -7.34 -19.93 -2.15
CA SER A 32 -6.45 -20.92 -1.53
C SER A 32 -7.04 -21.56 -0.28
N VAL A 33 -7.88 -20.81 0.46
CA VAL A 33 -8.60 -21.32 1.63
C VAL A 33 -9.87 -22.07 1.26
N SER A 34 -10.66 -21.58 0.29
CA SER A 34 -11.89 -22.27 -0.14
C SER A 34 -11.62 -23.63 -0.78
N THR A 35 -10.52 -23.76 -1.53
CA THR A 35 -10.05 -25.02 -2.10
C THR A 35 -9.32 -25.93 -1.09
N ARG A 36 -9.12 -25.45 0.15
CA ARG A 36 -8.35 -26.14 1.21
C ARG A 36 -6.89 -26.42 0.85
N ALA A 37 -6.33 -25.69 -0.11
CA ALA A 37 -4.91 -25.78 -0.47
C ALA A 37 -4.00 -25.26 0.64
N LEU A 38 -4.45 -24.24 1.39
CA LEU A 38 -3.72 -23.66 2.51
C LEU A 38 -4.63 -23.45 3.73
N THR A 39 -4.06 -23.53 4.93
CA THR A 39 -4.78 -23.11 6.14
C THR A 39 -4.95 -21.59 6.16
N PRO A 40 -6.03 -21.05 6.75
CA PRO A 40 -6.29 -19.60 6.76
C PRO A 40 -5.11 -18.77 7.30
N ARG A 41 -4.44 -19.26 8.35
CA ARG A 41 -3.28 -18.56 8.94
C ARG A 41 -2.10 -18.52 7.99
N THR A 42 -1.77 -19.65 7.34
CA THR A 42 -0.67 -19.72 6.37
C THR A 42 -0.96 -18.84 5.16
N ALA A 43 -2.19 -18.86 4.66
CA ALA A 43 -2.57 -18.06 3.50
C ALA A 43 -2.46 -16.55 3.79
N VAL A 44 -2.91 -16.09 4.96
CA VAL A 44 -2.72 -14.69 5.39
C VAL A 44 -1.24 -14.33 5.53
N PHE A 45 -0.42 -15.23 6.09
CA PHE A 45 1.01 -14.98 6.22
C PHE A 45 1.71 -14.84 4.86
N VAL A 46 1.40 -15.73 3.92
CA VAL A 46 1.92 -15.64 2.55
C VAL A 46 1.45 -14.35 1.86
N ALA A 47 0.17 -13.99 2.00
CA ALA A 47 -0.38 -12.75 1.44
C ALA A 47 0.30 -11.51 2.03
N ALA A 48 0.58 -11.48 3.34
CA ALA A 48 1.27 -10.38 4.00
C ALA A 48 2.72 -10.23 3.50
N VAL A 49 3.47 -11.34 3.41
CA VAL A 49 4.85 -11.33 2.90
C VAL A 49 4.89 -10.90 1.43
N ALA A 50 3.96 -11.39 0.61
CA ALA A 50 3.88 -11.03 -0.80
C ALA A 50 3.50 -9.56 -1.01
N ASN A 51 2.54 -9.02 -0.24
CA ASN A 51 2.17 -7.59 -0.29
C ASN A 51 3.34 -6.70 0.13
N LEU A 52 4.03 -7.05 1.21
CA LEU A 52 5.19 -6.30 1.67
C LEU A 52 6.33 -6.34 0.65
N ALA A 53 6.63 -7.53 0.10
CA ALA A 53 7.65 -7.67 -0.94
C ALA A 53 7.31 -6.87 -2.20
N GLY A 54 6.05 -6.90 -2.64
CA GLY A 54 5.58 -6.13 -3.79
C GLY A 54 5.78 -4.62 -3.61
N ALA A 55 5.51 -4.10 -2.41
CA ALA A 55 5.71 -2.69 -2.08
C ALA A 55 7.19 -2.25 -2.19
N PHE A 56 8.15 -3.12 -1.85
CA PHE A 56 9.58 -2.82 -1.98
C PHE A 56 10.11 -3.03 -3.41
N VAL A 57 9.52 -3.95 -4.17
CA VAL A 57 10.00 -4.29 -5.52
C VAL A 57 9.58 -3.23 -6.55
N THR A 58 8.42 -2.59 -6.38
CA THR A 58 7.87 -1.70 -7.42
C THR A 58 7.47 -0.34 -6.88
N THR A 59 8.14 0.72 -7.36
CA THR A 59 7.73 2.12 -7.17
C THR A 59 7.04 2.71 -8.41
N ALA A 60 6.99 1.96 -9.51
CA ALA A 60 6.43 2.40 -10.79
C ALA A 60 4.94 2.75 -10.73
N VAL A 61 4.16 2.01 -9.93
CA VAL A 61 2.72 2.27 -9.74
C VAL A 61 2.53 3.60 -8.99
N ALA A 62 3.27 3.82 -7.90
CA ALA A 62 3.22 5.08 -7.16
C ALA A 62 3.56 6.28 -8.06
N LYS A 63 4.58 6.15 -8.92
CA LYS A 63 4.96 7.19 -9.89
C LYS A 63 3.88 7.43 -10.96
N THR A 64 3.18 6.39 -11.38
CA THR A 64 2.13 6.49 -12.40
C THR A 64 0.85 7.09 -11.83
N VAL A 65 0.44 6.69 -10.63
CA VAL A 65 -0.75 7.22 -9.95
C VAL A 65 -0.50 8.66 -9.47
N GLY A 66 0.71 8.99 -9.02
CA GLY A 66 1.04 10.36 -8.62
C GLY A 66 1.07 11.35 -9.80
N LYS A 67 1.36 10.88 -11.01
CA LYS A 67 1.34 11.71 -12.22
C LYS A 67 -0.09 12.14 -12.56
N GLY A 68 -0.32 13.44 -12.62
CA GLY A 68 -1.62 14.02 -13.01
C GLY A 68 -2.64 14.17 -11.88
N ILE A 69 -2.34 13.67 -10.66
CA ILE A 69 -3.14 13.97 -9.46
C ILE A 69 -2.66 15.24 -8.77
N ILE A 70 -1.36 15.54 -8.88
CA ILE A 70 -0.73 16.73 -8.30
C ILE A 70 0.11 17.40 -9.38
N ASP A 71 -0.03 18.71 -9.53
CA ASP A 71 0.82 19.48 -10.45
C ASP A 71 2.19 19.70 -9.81
N THR A 72 3.18 18.94 -10.27
CA THR A 72 4.54 18.96 -9.69
C THR A 72 5.23 20.31 -9.87
N GLY A 73 4.74 21.18 -10.76
CA GLY A 73 5.22 22.56 -10.89
C GLY A 73 4.75 23.50 -9.77
N LEU A 74 3.64 23.17 -9.10
CA LEU A 74 3.12 23.88 -7.92
C LEU A 74 3.63 23.26 -6.61
N ALA A 75 4.07 22.01 -6.65
CA ALA A 75 4.77 21.35 -5.56
C ALA A 75 6.22 21.85 -5.51
N THR A 76 6.46 22.94 -4.75
CA THR A 76 7.78 23.56 -4.60
C THR A 76 8.86 22.53 -4.20
N GLU A 77 9.84 22.29 -5.09
CA GLU A 77 10.98 21.35 -4.91
C GLU A 77 12.02 21.78 -3.86
N LYS A 78 11.87 22.94 -3.21
CA LYS A 78 12.85 23.44 -2.24
C LYS A 78 12.75 22.72 -0.88
N THR A 79 12.63 21.40 -0.86
CA THR A 79 12.72 20.56 0.35
C THR A 79 12.93 19.08 -0.04
N VAL A 80 14.08 18.78 -0.63
CA VAL A 80 14.76 17.49 -0.42
C VAL A 80 16.13 17.76 0.16
#